data_AF-A0A0C3ASY5-F1
#
_entry.id   AF-A0A0C3ASY5-F1
#
_cell.length_a   1.000
_cell.length_b   1.000
_cell.length_c   1.000
_cell.angle_alpha   90.00
_cell.angle_beta   90.00
_cell.angle_gamma   90.00
#
_symmetry.space_group_name_H-M   'P 1'
#
loop_
_entity.id
_entity.type
_entity.pdbx_description
1 polymer ?
#
loop_
_entity_poly.entity_id
_entity_poly.type
_entity_poly.pdbx_seq_one_letter_code
_entity_poly.pdbx_strand_id
1 'polypeptide(L)'
;MSKANGCKDSGAFVPCHEFPIEGIRDPSKKGGTYYLPHQRPDDEESRTDGLLANLKTHDYFIDAWSKLSEVATVKDAEQIQREYGIICIPALGILPSMDIVKSFPFGFMHLISENNVSNLVLL
;
A
#
# COMPACT_ATOMS: atom_id res chain seq x y z
N MET A 1 12.24 -2.31 1.18
CA MET A 1 11.52 -1.87 2.40
C MET A 1 10.04 -2.28 2.41
N SER A 2 9.40 -2.63 1.29
CA SER A 2 7.96 -2.95 1.26
C SER A 2 7.51 -4.17 2.05
N LYS A 3 8.36 -5.19 2.19
CA LYS A 3 8.06 -6.36 3.03
C LYS A 3 7.85 -6.00 4.50
N ALA A 4 8.48 -4.93 5.01
CA ALA A 4 8.34 -4.53 6.41
C ALA A 4 6.95 -3.93 6.71
N ASN A 5 6.35 -3.28 5.72
CA ASN A 5 5.05 -2.61 5.84
C ASN A 5 3.91 -3.41 5.20
N GLY A 6 4.22 -4.63 4.72
CA GLY A 6 3.22 -5.52 4.15
C GLY A 6 2.67 -5.11 2.78
N CYS A 7 3.14 -4.01 2.18
CA CYS A 7 2.58 -3.48 0.93
C CYS A 7 3.27 -4.09 -0.32
N LYS A 8 2.57 -4.09 -1.46
CA LYS A 8 3.09 -4.55 -2.75
C LYS A 8 3.47 -3.38 -3.63
N ASP A 9 4.75 -3.30 -4.02
CA ASP A 9 5.25 -2.19 -4.82
C ASP A 9 4.93 -2.36 -6.32
N SER A 10 5.36 -3.46 -6.92
CA SER A 10 5.32 -3.64 -8.37
C SER A 10 4.09 -4.40 -8.84
N GLY A 11 3.38 -3.80 -9.80
CA GLY A 11 2.28 -4.45 -10.50
C GLY A 11 1.01 -4.66 -9.68
N ALA A 12 0.89 -4.00 -8.52
CA ALA A 12 -0.35 -3.88 -7.76
C ALA A 12 -1.33 -2.93 -8.46
N PHE A 13 -2.62 -3.23 -8.41
CA PHE A 13 -3.69 -2.34 -8.88
C PHE A 13 -3.84 -1.14 -7.96
N VAL A 14 -3.53 -1.30 -6.68
CA VAL A 14 -3.53 -0.25 -5.67
C VAL A 14 -2.07 0.03 -5.24
N PRO A 15 -1.31 0.85 -5.98
CA PRO A 15 0.12 1.03 -5.75
C PRO A 15 0.45 1.92 -4.54
N CYS A 16 -0.51 2.73 -4.04
CA CYS A 16 -0.27 3.54 -2.86
C CYS A 16 -0.30 2.68 -1.57
N HIS A 17 0.63 2.95 -0.66
CA HIS A 17 0.72 2.25 0.63
C HIS A 17 -0.31 2.78 1.64
N GLU A 18 -0.68 4.06 1.54
CA GLU A 18 -1.55 4.73 2.51
C GLU A 18 -3.01 4.80 2.08
N PHE A 19 -3.28 4.93 0.78
CA PHE A 19 -4.62 5.15 0.23
C PHE A 19 -5.03 3.98 -0.69
N PRO A 20 -6.31 3.54 -0.68
CA PRO A 20 -6.82 2.48 -1.53
C PRO A 20 -7.17 3.00 -2.93
N ILE A 21 -6.24 3.71 -3.56
CA ILE A 21 -6.47 4.33 -4.88
C ILE A 21 -5.95 3.41 -5.97
N GLU A 22 -6.83 3.07 -6.91
CA GLU A 22 -6.43 2.32 -8.10
C GLU A 22 -5.51 3.16 -8.97
N GLY A 23 -4.34 2.60 -9.26
CA GLY A 23 -3.39 3.15 -10.21
C GLY A 23 -3.85 2.93 -11.64
N ILE A 24 -3.32 3.74 -12.54
CA ILE A 24 -3.51 3.58 -13.98
C ILE A 24 -2.24 3.05 -14.62
N ARG A 25 -2.37 2.53 -15.85
CA ARG A 25 -1.23 2.19 -16.69
C ARG A 25 -1.10 3.20 -17.80
N ASP A 26 0.15 3.44 -18.19
CA ASP A 26 0.45 4.21 -19.38
C ASP A 26 0.06 3.39 -20.61
N PRO A 27 -0.95 3.80 -21.39
CA PRO A 27 -1.41 3.03 -22.55
C PRO A 27 -0.34 2.94 -23.64
N SER A 28 0.64 3.84 -23.65
CA SER A 28 1.75 3.82 -24.61
C SER A 28 2.80 2.73 -24.30
N LYS A 29 2.84 2.23 -23.05
CA LYS A 29 3.81 1.22 -22.59
C LYS A 29 3.14 -0.11 -22.32
N LYS A 30 3.35 -1.08 -23.21
CA LYS A 30 2.85 -2.44 -23.04
C LYS A 30 3.52 -3.10 -21.82
N GLY A 31 2.72 -3.46 -20.81
CA GLY A 31 3.20 -4.12 -19.58
C GLY A 31 3.76 -3.18 -18.51
N GLY A 32 3.48 -1.88 -18.56
CA GLY A 32 3.92 -0.90 -17.56
C GLY A 32 3.35 -1.14 -16.15
N THR A 33 4.09 -0.68 -15.14
CA THR A 33 3.67 -0.65 -13.72
C THR A 33 2.50 0.32 -13.54
N TYR A 34 1.59 0.00 -12.62
CA TYR A 34 0.54 0.93 -12.22
C TYR A 34 1.15 2.10 -11.45
N TYR A 35 0.68 3.31 -11.76
CA TYR A 35 1.10 4.52 -11.07
C TYR A 35 -0.11 5.41 -10.79
N LEU A 36 0.07 6.36 -9.87
CA LEU A 36 -0.93 7.33 -9.48
C LEU A 36 -0.49 8.71 -9.99
N PRO A 37 -1.05 9.20 -11.11
CA PRO A 37 -0.78 10.56 -11.53
C PRO A 37 -1.51 11.55 -10.62
N HIS A 38 -1.03 12.78 -10.60
CA HIS A 38 -1.73 13.89 -9.96
C HIS A 38 -3.12 14.14 -10.58
N GLN A 39 -3.15 14.11 -11.92
CA GLN A 39 -4.35 14.24 -12.75
C GLN A 39 -4.41 13.05 -13.72
N ARG A 40 -5.56 12.38 -13.81
CA ARG A 40 -5.69 11.23 -14.71
C ARG A 40 -5.68 11.71 -16.17
N PRO A 41 -4.85 11.11 -17.06
CA PRO A 41 -4.75 11.54 -18.46
C PRO A 41 -6.06 11.44 -19.24
N ASP A 42 -6.92 10.49 -18.86
CA ASP A 42 -8.20 10.20 -19.53
C ASP A 42 -9.41 10.80 -18.81
N ASP A 43 -9.19 11.48 -17.68
CA ASP A 43 -10.24 12.04 -16.84
C ASP A 43 -9.73 13.31 -16.13
N GLU A 44 -9.99 14.44 -16.79
CA GLU A 44 -9.60 15.78 -16.33
C GLU A 44 -10.27 16.16 -14.98
N GLU A 45 -11.41 15.57 -14.64
CA GLU A 45 -12.15 15.84 -13.39
C GLU A 45 -11.66 14.98 -12.22
N SER A 46 -11.21 13.75 -12.50
CA SER A 46 -10.64 12.85 -11.48
C SER A 46 -9.23 13.27 -11.06
N ARG A 47 -9.18 14.22 -10.13
CA ARG A 47 -7.96 14.54 -9.39
C ARG A 47 -7.72 13.51 -8.29
N THR A 48 -6.49 13.01 -8.22
CA THR A 48 -6.08 12.08 -7.16
C THR A 48 -6.20 12.73 -5.79
N ASP A 49 -6.05 14.06 -5.70
CA ASP A 49 -6.20 14.87 -4.49
C ASP A 49 -7.49 14.58 -3.71
N GLY A 50 -8.62 14.43 -4.41
CA GLY A 50 -9.92 14.15 -3.79
C GLY A 50 -10.02 12.75 -3.18
N LEU A 51 -9.17 11.82 -3.63
CA LEU A 51 -9.14 10.43 -3.18
C LEU A 51 -8.18 10.23 -2.00
N LEU A 52 -7.31 11.22 -1.72
CA LEU A 52 -6.40 11.23 -0.55
C LEU A 52 -7.13 11.42 0.78
N ALA A 53 -8.46 11.62 0.79
CA ALA A 53 -9.23 11.71 2.03
C ALA A 53 -9.47 10.33 2.69
N ASN A 54 -9.35 9.24 1.93
CA ASN A 54 -9.73 7.90 2.38
C ASN A 54 -8.49 7.05 2.61
N LEU A 55 -7.94 7.06 3.82
CA LEU A 55 -6.83 6.16 4.19
C LEU A 55 -7.29 4.70 4.15
N LYS A 56 -6.39 3.78 3.79
CA LYS A 56 -6.56 2.34 4.05
C LYS A 56 -6.79 2.19 5.55
N THR A 57 -7.86 1.51 5.94
CA THR A 57 -8.21 1.28 7.35
C THR A 57 -7.53 0.03 7.87
N HIS A 58 -7.49 -0.15 9.19
CA HIS A 58 -7.04 -1.42 9.77
C HIS A 58 -7.81 -2.61 9.19
N ASP A 59 -9.14 -2.48 9.06
CA ASP A 59 -10.01 -3.51 8.49
C ASP A 59 -9.64 -3.86 7.03
N TYR A 60 -9.17 -2.89 6.24
CA TYR A 60 -8.68 -3.14 4.88
C TYR A 60 -7.49 -4.11 4.88
N PHE A 61 -6.56 -3.97 5.85
CA PHE A 61 -5.43 -4.88 6.00
C PHE A 61 -5.87 -6.26 6.51
N ILE A 62 -6.82 -6.31 7.46
CA ILE A 62 -7.37 -7.57 7.99
C ILE A 62 -8.11 -8.37 6.90
N ASP A 63 -8.91 -7.70 6.07
CA ASP A 63 -9.63 -8.34 4.96
C ASP A 63 -8.67 -8.92 3.92
N ALA A 64 -7.65 -8.15 3.51
CA ALA A 64 -6.61 -8.63 2.61
C ALA A 64 -5.92 -9.89 3.16
N TRP A 65 -5.66 -9.92 4.47
CA TRP A 65 -5.03 -11.05 5.13
C TRP A 65 -5.91 -12.29 5.21
N SER A 66 -7.19 -12.15 5.59
CA SER A 66 -8.11 -13.29 5.63
C SER A 66 -8.08 -14.00 4.29
N LYS A 67 -8.21 -13.23 3.20
CA LYS A 67 -8.17 -13.74 1.83
C LYS A 67 -6.82 -14.39 1.48
N LEU A 68 -5.70 -13.79 1.87
CA LEU A 68 -4.37 -14.37 1.65
C LEU A 68 -4.11 -15.64 2.47
N SER A 69 -4.76 -15.80 3.63
CA SER A 69 -4.59 -16.97 4.50
C SER A 69 -5.42 -18.18 4.06
N GLU A 70 -6.48 -17.94 3.29
CA GLU A 70 -7.41 -18.97 2.82
C GLU A 70 -7.04 -19.56 1.45
N VAL A 71 -6.14 -18.91 0.69
CA VAL A 71 -5.76 -19.38 -0.65
C VAL A 71 -4.83 -20.58 -0.64
N ALA A 72 -5.15 -21.56 -1.48
CA ALA A 72 -4.39 -22.79 -1.61
C ALA A 72 -3.22 -22.70 -2.62
N THR A 73 -3.26 -21.73 -3.54
CA THR A 73 -2.26 -21.62 -4.61
C THR A 73 -1.52 -20.29 -4.59
N VAL A 74 -0.25 -20.35 -5.01
CA VAL A 74 0.61 -19.15 -5.14
C VAL A 74 0.01 -18.15 -6.14
N LYS A 75 -0.63 -18.63 -7.20
CA LYS A 75 -1.23 -17.78 -8.23
C LYS A 75 -2.42 -16.98 -7.69
N ASP A 76 -3.27 -17.61 -6.90
CA ASP A 76 -4.42 -16.94 -6.30
C ASP A 76 -3.96 -15.93 -5.23
N ALA A 77 -2.93 -16.28 -4.45
CA ALA A 77 -2.28 -15.35 -3.54
C ALA A 77 -1.74 -14.13 -4.30
N GLU A 78 -0.98 -14.33 -5.37
CA GLU A 78 -0.43 -13.22 -6.18
C GLU A 78 -1.52 -12.30 -6.72
N GLN A 79 -2.68 -12.85 -7.10
CA GLN A 79 -3.82 -12.08 -7.57
C GLN A 79 -4.40 -11.21 -6.45
N ILE A 80 -4.69 -11.77 -5.28
CA ILE A 80 -5.16 -10.99 -4.11
C ILE A 80 -4.15 -9.91 -3.74
N GLN A 81 -2.86 -10.25 -3.73
CA GLN A 81 -1.82 -9.26 -3.41
C GLN A 81 -1.80 -8.09 -4.40
N ARG A 82 -2.14 -8.33 -5.67
CA ARG A 82 -2.24 -7.27 -6.68
C ARG A 82 -3.49 -6.42 -6.49
N GLU A 83 -4.62 -7.05 -6.19
CA GLU A 83 -5.89 -6.37 -5.95
C GLU A 83 -5.82 -5.42 -4.75
N TYR A 84 -5.27 -5.89 -3.63
CA TYR A 84 -5.16 -5.10 -2.40
C TYR A 84 -3.91 -4.23 -2.31
N GLY A 85 -2.90 -4.52 -3.14
CA GLY A 85 -1.56 -3.95 -2.97
C GLY A 85 -0.92 -4.35 -1.64
N ILE A 86 -1.24 -5.53 -1.09
CA ILE A 86 -0.77 -6.04 0.19
C ILE A 86 -0.19 -7.44 -0.01
N ILE A 87 1.03 -7.69 0.47
CA ILE A 87 1.73 -8.98 0.43
C ILE A 87 1.50 -9.79 1.70
N CYS A 88 1.48 -9.12 2.86
CA CYS A 88 1.31 -9.72 4.18
C CYS A 88 0.88 -8.66 5.21
N ILE A 89 0.42 -9.09 6.38
CA ILE A 89 0.27 -8.19 7.53
C ILE A 89 1.62 -8.02 8.23
N PRO A 90 2.03 -6.78 8.60
CA PRO A 90 3.15 -6.56 9.51
C PRO A 90 2.91 -7.28 10.84
N ALA A 91 3.92 -7.95 11.42
CA ALA A 91 3.75 -8.80 12.60
C ALA A 91 2.99 -8.14 13.77
N LEU A 92 3.15 -6.82 13.96
CA LEU A 92 2.48 -6.06 15.03
C LEU A 92 1.00 -5.79 14.74
N GLY A 93 0.57 -5.93 13.49
CA GLY A 93 -0.80 -5.74 13.05
C GLY A 93 -1.77 -6.87 13.41
N ILE A 94 -1.25 -7.98 13.93
CA ILE A 94 -2.04 -9.12 14.40
C ILE A 94 -2.54 -8.87 15.83
N LEU A 95 -1.94 -7.91 16.55
CA LEU A 95 -2.31 -7.61 17.92
C LEU A 95 -3.67 -6.88 17.95
N PRO A 96 -4.69 -7.41 18.67
CA PRO A 96 -6.03 -6.82 18.67
C PRO A 96 -6.09 -5.45 19.34
N SER A 97 -5.07 -5.09 20.12
CA SER A 97 -4.91 -3.78 20.73
C SER A 97 -4.23 -2.75 19.82
N MET A 98 -3.86 -3.12 18.58
CA MET A 98 -3.10 -2.27 17.67
C MET A 98 -3.83 -2.00 16.36
N ASP A 99 -4.04 -0.72 16.08
CA ASP A 99 -4.45 -0.25 14.76
C ASP A 99 -3.19 0.05 13.95
N ILE A 100 -2.91 -0.75 12.92
CA ILE A 100 -1.69 -0.63 12.09
C ILE A 100 -1.54 0.77 11.49
N VAL A 101 -2.65 1.34 11.02
CA VAL A 101 -2.67 2.60 10.27
C VAL A 101 -2.38 3.76 11.21
N LYS A 102 -2.96 3.72 12.41
CA LYS A 102 -2.73 4.75 13.45
C LYS A 102 -1.39 4.58 14.17
N SER A 103 -0.94 3.35 14.36
CA SER A 103 0.29 3.05 15.14
C SER A 103 1.55 3.23 14.30
N PHE A 104 1.48 2.90 13.01
CA PHE A 104 2.61 2.95 12.09
C PHE A 104 2.24 3.65 10.77
N PRO A 105 1.86 4.94 10.80
CA PRO A 105 1.59 5.67 9.59
C PRO A 105 2.86 5.72 8.72
N PHE A 106 2.75 5.20 7.49
CA PHE A 106 3.89 4.99 6.59
C PHE A 106 4.68 6.28 6.37
N GLY A 107 4.00 7.39 6.07
CA GLY A 107 4.63 8.69 5.85
C GLY A 107 5.43 9.16 7.06
N PHE A 108 4.92 8.97 8.29
CA PHE A 108 5.65 9.34 9.50
C PHE A 108 6.88 8.46 9.73
N MET A 109 6.72 7.13 9.63
CA MET A 109 7.81 6.18 9.82
C MET A 109 8.91 6.34 8.78
N HIS A 110 8.52 6.59 7.53
CA HIS A 110 9.44 6.85 6.42
C HIS A 110 10.22 8.14 6.63
N LEU A 111 9.53 9.25 6.95
CA LEU A 111 10.17 10.54 7.17
C LEU A 111 11.12 10.53 8.38
N ILE A 112 10.79 9.80 9.46
CA ILE A 112 11.71 9.62 10.59
C ILE A 112 12.92 8.80 10.18
N SER A 113 12.71 7.69 9.47
CA SER A 113 13.81 6.83 9.05
C SER A 113 14.79 7.55 8.12
N GLU A 114 14.29 8.34 7.17
CA GLU A 114 15.13 9.01 6.18
C GLU A 114 15.83 10.24 6.74
N ASN A 115 15.16 11.03 7.59
CA ASN A 115 15.70 12.32 8.03
C ASN A 115 16.37 12.29 9.41
N ASN A 116 15.99 11.36 10.28
CA ASN A 116 16.37 11.41 11.70
C ASN A 116 17.24 10.24 12.17
N VAL A 117 17.28 9.10 11.49
CA VAL A 117 18.09 7.95 11.95
C VAL A 117 19.57 8.30 12.08
N SER A 118 20.14 9.03 11.11
CA SER A 118 21.55 9.47 11.19
C SER A 118 21.82 10.36 12.41
N ASN A 119 20.82 11.12 12.86
CA ASN A 119 20.91 11.99 14.03
C ASN A 119 20.68 11.22 15.35
N LEU A 120 19.97 10.10 15.31
CA LEU A 120 19.66 9.26 16.48
C LEU A 120 20.77 8.26 16.83
N VAL A 121 21.60 7.87 15.86
CA VAL A 121 22.71 6.91 16.05
C VAL A 121 23.99 7.60 16.58
N LEU A 122 24.05 8.94 16.56
CA LEU A 122 25.17 9.73 17.07
C LEU A 122 25.06 10.09 18.57
N LEU A 123 24.13 9.48 19.31
CA LEU A 123 24.01 9.57 20.77
C LEU A 123 24.59 8.34 21.47
#